data_AF-A0AB74JUE5-F1
#
_entry.id   AF-A0AB74JUE5-F1
#
_cell.length_a   1.000
_cell.length_b   1.000
_cell.length_c   1.000
_cell.angle_alpha   90.00
_cell.angle_beta   90.00
_cell.angle_gamma   90.00
#
_symmetry.space_group_name_H-M   'P 1'
#
loop_
_entity.id
_entity.type
_entity.pdbx_description
1 polymer ?
#
loop_
_entity_poly.entity_id
_entity_poly.type
_entity_poly.pdbx_seq_one_letter_code
_entity_poly.pdbx_strand_id
1 'polypeptide(L)'
;MTYSASTACSDDMMNRIGRTKVLALSFLGIWLAGCWAGLVVWQRNIFPIWTIWFSTAFQAIGGGPGIPMTMIYTIITDVQVEAERTNTFFYVSVCGMIADLIAPTLAASLMAVSPWLPFTIGISAMAFAMLLTLSIPETYHARTRITSSPRQGPIDAQPKPYGLLHHLNLILAMFKSRSLCLIFLSFVGEQLILKNSGFAMRYVSKRFSWPLSRFGYFMSARALVGILIYLLILPRISSFLQHRMLSSPLHKDLLLARTMGIILAIGLFLAAGPTLGCVLSGLLLVTIGSSSTTICRSIAAHFVDSRHVASMYTFLNLLNTAGAILASPLLASTFVLGMRWGGDWQGLPYLCLGVLGTISAIALFLIRRGTGEVEEMEDDRE
;
A
#
# COMPACT_ATOMS: atom_id res chain seq x y z
N MET A 1 -20.75 2.49 -2.20
CA MET A 1 -21.39 2.45 -3.53
C MET A 1 -20.40 2.46 -4.68
N THR A 2 -19.30 3.25 -4.63
CA THR A 2 -18.31 3.32 -5.73
C THR A 2 -17.38 2.12 -5.86
N TYR A 3 -17.13 1.36 -4.78
CA TYR A 3 -16.14 0.25 -4.82
C TYR A 3 -16.67 -1.04 -5.47
N SER A 4 -17.91 -1.46 -5.20
CA SER A 4 -18.45 -2.71 -5.79
C SER A 4 -19.00 -2.53 -7.20
N ALA A 5 -19.47 -1.31 -7.55
CA ALA A 5 -19.84 -0.97 -8.92
C ALA A 5 -18.61 -0.85 -9.83
N SER A 6 -17.48 -0.36 -9.28
CA SER A 6 -16.19 -0.33 -9.99
C SER A 6 -15.68 -1.74 -10.29
N THR A 7 -15.71 -2.67 -9.32
CA THR A 7 -15.26 -4.05 -9.53
C THR A 7 -16.18 -4.85 -10.46
N ALA A 8 -17.50 -4.72 -10.33
CA ALA A 8 -18.44 -5.41 -11.22
C ALA A 8 -18.38 -4.88 -12.67
N CYS A 9 -18.23 -3.56 -12.84
CA CYS A 9 -18.05 -2.95 -14.16
C CYS A 9 -16.69 -3.30 -14.76
N SER A 10 -15.63 -3.35 -13.96
CA SER A 10 -14.31 -3.77 -14.44
C SER A 10 -14.25 -5.24 -14.80
N ASP A 11 -14.95 -6.14 -14.09
CA ASP A 11 -15.05 -7.56 -14.47
C ASP A 11 -15.85 -7.77 -15.77
N ASP A 12 -16.97 -7.06 -15.97
CA ASP A 12 -17.78 -7.13 -17.20
C ASP A 12 -17.06 -6.49 -18.40
N MET A 13 -16.33 -5.39 -18.16
CA MET A 13 -15.48 -4.75 -19.17
C MET A 13 -14.26 -5.61 -19.52
N MET A 14 -13.68 -6.30 -18.53
CA MET A 14 -12.55 -7.23 -18.71
C MET A 14 -12.95 -8.46 -19.52
N ASN A 15 -14.19 -8.92 -19.39
CA ASN A 15 -14.76 -10.01 -20.19
C ASN A 15 -15.05 -9.63 -21.65
N ARG A 16 -15.32 -8.35 -21.95
CA ARG A 16 -15.65 -7.88 -23.32
C ARG A 16 -14.45 -7.29 -24.08
N ILE A 17 -13.52 -6.62 -23.41
CA ILE A 17 -12.46 -5.82 -24.05
C ILE A 17 -11.14 -6.59 -24.14
N GLY A 18 -10.87 -7.49 -23.19
CA GLY A 18 -9.60 -8.21 -23.06
C GLY A 18 -8.70 -7.60 -21.98
N ARG A 19 -8.00 -8.45 -21.24
CA ARG A 19 -7.18 -8.09 -20.06
C ARG A 19 -5.99 -7.22 -20.45
N THR A 20 -5.36 -7.50 -21.58
CA THR A 20 -4.22 -6.72 -22.06
C THR A 20 -4.65 -5.32 -22.50
N LYS A 21 -5.82 -5.19 -23.12
CA LYS A 21 -6.35 -3.88 -23.54
C LYS A 21 -6.78 -3.03 -22.35
N VAL A 22 -7.34 -3.62 -21.30
CA VAL A 22 -7.64 -2.91 -20.05
C VAL A 22 -6.35 -2.41 -19.39
N LEU A 23 -5.28 -3.22 -19.38
CA LEU A 23 -3.97 -2.80 -18.90
C LEU A 23 -3.40 -1.62 -19.72
N ALA A 24 -3.46 -1.69 -21.05
CA ALA A 24 -3.00 -0.61 -21.93
C ALA A 24 -3.81 0.68 -21.74
N LEU A 25 -5.14 0.58 -21.61
CA LEU A 25 -6.01 1.73 -21.34
C LEU A 25 -5.70 2.36 -19.98
N SER A 26 -5.31 1.54 -18.99
CA SER A 26 -4.88 2.02 -17.69
C SER A 26 -3.58 2.81 -17.75
N PHE A 27 -2.58 2.30 -18.46
CA PHE A 27 -1.34 3.05 -18.71
C PHE A 27 -1.57 4.34 -19.50
N LEU A 28 -2.48 4.34 -20.48
CA LEU A 28 -2.87 5.55 -21.22
C LEU A 28 -3.43 6.63 -20.29
N GLY A 29 -4.33 6.26 -19.37
CA GLY A 29 -4.90 7.19 -18.40
C GLY A 29 -3.84 7.82 -17.48
N ILE A 30 -2.88 7.00 -17.00
CA ILE A 30 -1.75 7.48 -16.18
C ILE A 30 -0.83 8.40 -16.98
N TRP A 31 -0.55 8.04 -18.24
CA TRP A 31 0.29 8.84 -19.12
C TRP A 31 -0.33 10.21 -19.42
N LEU A 32 -1.62 10.25 -19.80
CA LEU A 32 -2.36 11.48 -20.03
C LEU A 32 -2.42 12.37 -18.78
N ALA A 33 -2.63 11.77 -17.60
CA ALA A 33 -2.60 12.50 -16.33
C ALA A 33 -1.24 13.16 -16.07
N GLY A 34 -0.15 12.43 -16.36
CA GLY A 34 1.22 12.94 -16.27
C GLY A 34 1.48 14.08 -17.25
N CYS A 35 1.10 13.91 -18.53
CA CYS A 35 1.21 14.95 -19.56
C CYS A 35 0.44 16.22 -19.18
N TRP A 36 -0.78 16.09 -18.66
CA TRP A 36 -1.57 17.23 -18.19
C TRP A 36 -0.88 17.96 -17.03
N ALA A 37 -0.38 17.23 -16.04
CA ALA A 37 0.36 17.84 -14.93
C ALA A 37 1.62 18.57 -15.42
N GLY A 38 2.36 17.98 -16.36
CA GLY A 38 3.51 18.62 -17.02
C GLY A 38 3.12 19.89 -17.76
N LEU A 39 2.04 19.86 -18.54
CA LEU A 39 1.53 21.01 -19.30
C LEU A 39 1.16 22.18 -18.38
N VAL A 40 0.44 21.92 -17.28
CA VAL A 40 0.04 22.96 -16.32
C VAL A 40 1.25 23.61 -15.67
N VAL A 41 2.27 22.81 -15.30
CA VAL A 41 3.50 23.33 -14.69
C VAL A 41 4.35 24.09 -15.71
N TRP A 42 4.44 23.60 -16.95
CA TRP A 42 5.16 24.27 -18.05
C TRP A 42 4.53 25.62 -18.35
N GLN A 43 3.22 25.64 -18.54
CA GLN A 43 2.46 26.82 -18.92
C GLN A 43 1.77 27.49 -17.71
N ARG A 44 2.53 27.66 -16.62
CA ARG A 44 2.06 28.25 -15.35
C ARG A 44 1.50 29.67 -15.49
N ASN A 45 1.84 30.37 -16.58
CA ASN A 45 1.36 31.73 -16.85
C ASN A 45 -0.04 31.75 -17.49
N ILE A 46 -0.46 30.66 -18.14
CA ILE A 46 -1.79 30.55 -18.77
C ILE A 46 -2.74 29.75 -17.87
N PHE A 47 -2.27 28.63 -17.31
CA PHE A 47 -3.09 27.78 -16.47
C PHE A 47 -2.79 28.01 -15.00
N PRO A 48 -3.79 28.33 -14.17
CA PRO A 48 -3.58 28.40 -12.74
C PRO A 48 -3.30 27.00 -12.17
N ILE A 49 -2.41 26.92 -11.18
CA ILE A 49 -1.86 25.65 -10.64
C ILE A 49 -2.96 24.69 -10.14
N TRP A 50 -4.12 25.20 -9.70
CA TRP A 50 -5.24 24.36 -9.26
C TRP A 50 -5.79 23.48 -10.41
N THR A 51 -5.56 23.82 -11.68
CA THR A 51 -5.98 22.97 -12.81
C THR A 51 -5.28 21.61 -12.85
N ILE A 52 -4.21 21.39 -12.07
CA ILE A 52 -3.59 20.08 -11.87
C ILE A 52 -4.61 19.04 -11.38
N TRP A 53 -5.65 19.44 -10.64
CA TRP A 53 -6.70 18.53 -10.15
C TRP A 53 -7.42 17.79 -11.28
N PHE A 54 -7.53 18.38 -12.48
CA PHE A 54 -8.12 17.74 -13.65
C PHE A 54 -7.32 16.54 -14.17
N SER A 55 -6.05 16.37 -13.76
CA SER A 55 -5.27 15.16 -14.09
C SER A 55 -5.96 13.87 -13.65
N THR A 56 -6.75 13.92 -12.57
CA THR A 56 -7.50 12.78 -12.04
C THR A 56 -8.60 12.29 -12.98
N ALA A 57 -9.17 13.18 -13.82
CA ALA A 57 -10.17 12.81 -14.81
C ALA A 57 -9.59 11.87 -15.88
N PHE A 58 -8.33 12.07 -16.27
CA PHE A 58 -7.66 11.17 -17.21
C PHE A 58 -7.40 9.78 -16.61
N GLN A 59 -7.18 9.69 -15.30
CA GLN A 59 -7.05 8.39 -14.63
C GLN A 59 -8.37 7.61 -14.61
N ALA A 60 -9.53 8.27 -14.73
CA ALA A 60 -10.82 7.60 -14.79
C ALA A 60 -10.97 6.73 -16.06
N ILE A 61 -10.35 7.13 -17.18
CA ILE A 61 -10.32 6.36 -18.44
C ILE A 61 -9.77 4.95 -18.20
N GLY A 62 -8.78 4.84 -17.32
CA GLY A 62 -8.03 3.63 -17.01
C GLY A 62 -8.47 2.88 -15.76
N GLY A 63 -9.56 3.31 -15.12
CA GLY A 63 -10.04 2.80 -13.83
C GLY A 63 -9.16 3.17 -12.61
N GLY A 64 -8.18 4.06 -12.79
CA GLY A 64 -7.31 4.58 -11.73
C GLY A 64 -5.97 3.86 -11.56
N PRO A 65 -5.11 4.37 -10.65
CA PRO A 65 -3.71 3.96 -10.53
C PRO A 65 -3.51 2.55 -9.96
N GLY A 66 -4.55 1.92 -9.42
CA GLY A 66 -4.49 0.56 -8.89
C GLY A 66 -4.69 -0.54 -9.94
N ILE A 67 -5.36 -0.22 -11.06
CA ILE A 67 -5.74 -1.20 -12.09
C ILE A 67 -4.54 -1.85 -12.80
N PRO A 68 -3.43 -1.15 -13.12
CA PRO A 68 -2.32 -1.79 -13.84
C PRO A 68 -1.73 -2.98 -13.07
N MET A 69 -1.52 -2.83 -11.76
CA MET A 69 -0.98 -3.91 -10.93
C MET A 69 -1.95 -5.08 -10.79
N THR A 70 -3.24 -4.81 -10.62
CA THR A 70 -4.27 -5.86 -10.61
C THR A 70 -4.24 -6.62 -11.93
N MET A 71 -4.26 -5.94 -13.07
CA MET A 71 -4.24 -6.59 -14.38
C MET A 71 -2.96 -7.39 -14.62
N ILE A 72 -1.78 -6.91 -14.20
CA ILE A 72 -0.53 -7.67 -14.28
C ILE A 72 -0.65 -8.99 -13.51
N TYR A 73 -1.11 -8.96 -12.26
CA TYR A 73 -1.29 -10.18 -11.47
C TYR A 73 -2.34 -11.12 -12.08
N THR A 74 -3.44 -10.56 -12.57
CA THR A 74 -4.52 -11.30 -13.23
C THR A 74 -4.08 -11.93 -14.55
N ILE A 75 -3.21 -11.28 -15.32
CA ILE A 75 -2.59 -11.86 -16.54
C ILE A 75 -1.65 -13.01 -16.16
N ILE A 76 -0.82 -12.83 -15.13
CA ILE A 76 0.07 -13.89 -14.63
C ILE A 76 -0.74 -15.12 -14.19
N THR A 77 -1.85 -14.92 -13.49
CA THR A 77 -2.71 -16.04 -13.06
C THR A 77 -3.38 -16.80 -14.21
N ASP A 78 -3.56 -16.15 -15.36
CA ASP A 78 -4.17 -16.78 -16.53
C ASP A 78 -3.18 -17.59 -17.36
N VAL A 79 -1.91 -17.19 -17.36
CA VAL A 79 -0.87 -17.80 -18.21
C VAL A 79 -0.06 -18.84 -17.46
N GLN A 80 0.16 -18.65 -16.15
CA GLN A 80 1.02 -19.52 -15.36
C GLN A 80 0.26 -20.71 -14.78
N VAL A 81 0.93 -21.88 -14.78
CA VAL A 81 0.47 -23.06 -14.04
C VAL A 81 0.60 -22.80 -12.54
N GLU A 82 -0.31 -23.37 -11.74
CA GLU A 82 -0.42 -23.10 -10.31
C GLU A 82 0.90 -23.31 -9.53
N ALA A 83 1.70 -24.30 -9.94
CA ALA A 83 2.99 -24.60 -9.32
C ALA A 83 4.05 -23.49 -9.49
N GLU A 84 4.01 -22.73 -10.59
CA GLU A 84 5.02 -21.71 -10.92
C GLU A 84 4.55 -20.28 -10.63
N ARG A 85 3.23 -20.07 -10.50
CA ARG A 85 2.59 -18.76 -10.28
C ARG A 85 3.21 -17.95 -9.14
N THR A 86 3.50 -18.61 -8.02
CA THR A 86 4.09 -17.96 -6.83
C THR A 86 5.49 -17.40 -7.13
N ASN A 87 6.30 -18.14 -7.89
CA ASN A 87 7.65 -17.68 -8.29
C ASN A 87 7.56 -16.47 -9.22
N THR A 88 6.63 -16.47 -10.17
CA THR A 88 6.40 -15.32 -11.07
C THR A 88 5.98 -14.07 -10.31
N PHE A 89 5.09 -14.21 -9.31
CA PHE A 89 4.72 -13.08 -8.45
C PHE A 89 5.90 -12.52 -7.64
N PHE A 90 6.78 -13.39 -7.17
CA PHE A 90 8.02 -12.96 -6.52
C PHE A 90 8.93 -12.19 -7.49
N TYR A 91 9.11 -12.67 -8.72
CA TYR A 91 9.91 -11.95 -9.73
C TYR A 91 9.36 -10.55 -10.01
N VAL A 92 8.05 -10.40 -10.20
CA VAL A 92 7.42 -9.07 -10.40
C VAL A 92 7.66 -8.15 -9.21
N SER A 93 7.56 -8.68 -7.99
CA SER A 93 7.79 -7.92 -6.77
C SER A 93 9.25 -7.47 -6.65
N VAL A 94 10.21 -8.34 -7.00
CA VAL A 94 11.64 -8.01 -7.05
C VAL A 94 11.93 -6.94 -8.09
N CYS A 95 11.34 -7.02 -9.28
CA CYS A 95 11.45 -5.97 -10.29
C CYS A 95 10.94 -4.62 -9.77
N GLY A 96 9.82 -4.61 -9.05
CA GLY A 96 9.29 -3.41 -8.39
C GLY A 96 10.27 -2.82 -7.37
N MET A 97 10.86 -3.65 -6.51
CA MET A 97 11.85 -3.22 -5.52
C MET A 97 13.12 -2.64 -6.16
N ILE A 98 13.59 -3.24 -7.26
CA ILE A 98 14.73 -2.72 -8.03
C ILE A 98 14.37 -1.36 -8.64
N ALA A 99 13.17 -1.22 -9.20
CA ALA A 99 12.70 0.05 -9.73
C ALA A 99 12.62 1.13 -8.64
N ASP A 100 12.10 0.81 -7.45
CA ASP A 100 12.04 1.72 -6.30
C ASP A 100 13.43 2.13 -5.79
N LEU A 101 14.47 1.33 -6.04
CA LEU A 101 15.85 1.66 -5.70
C LEU A 101 16.52 2.54 -6.76
N ILE A 102 16.33 2.22 -8.03
CA ILE A 102 17.02 2.89 -9.16
C ILE A 102 16.32 4.21 -9.50
N ALA A 103 14.99 4.22 -9.59
CA ALA A 103 14.25 5.37 -10.10
C ALA A 103 14.45 6.66 -9.27
N PRO A 104 14.39 6.65 -7.93
CA PRO A 104 14.67 7.85 -7.14
C PRO A 104 16.12 8.31 -7.22
N THR A 105 17.07 7.37 -7.35
CA THR A 105 18.51 7.67 -7.51
C THR A 105 18.78 8.36 -8.85
N LEU A 106 18.21 7.82 -9.92
CA LEU A 106 18.32 8.39 -11.26
C LEU A 106 17.58 9.73 -11.34
N ALA A 107 16.39 9.84 -10.73
CA ALA A 107 15.68 11.10 -10.65
C ALA A 107 16.48 12.16 -9.87
N ALA A 108 17.08 11.79 -8.75
CA ALA A 108 17.92 12.66 -7.93
C ALA A 108 19.10 13.27 -8.72
N SER A 109 19.85 12.43 -9.45
CA SER A 109 21.00 12.88 -10.23
C SER A 109 20.58 13.80 -11.38
N LEU A 110 19.50 13.46 -12.08
CA LEU A 110 18.98 14.26 -13.20
C LEU A 110 18.38 15.59 -12.72
N MET A 111 17.71 15.60 -11.56
CA MET A 111 17.17 16.84 -10.95
C MET A 111 18.26 17.84 -10.61
N ALA A 112 19.52 17.41 -10.41
CA ALA A 112 20.64 18.33 -10.19
C ALA A 112 20.99 19.16 -11.44
N VAL A 113 20.71 18.63 -12.64
CA VAL A 113 20.90 19.33 -13.91
C VAL A 113 19.65 20.11 -14.29
N SER A 114 18.51 19.44 -14.36
CA SER A 114 17.22 20.06 -14.64
C SER A 114 16.07 19.20 -14.12
N PRO A 115 15.10 19.75 -13.37
CA PRO A 115 13.91 19.02 -12.93
C PRO A 115 13.04 18.46 -14.07
N TRP A 116 13.17 19.02 -15.28
CA TRP A 116 12.43 18.55 -16.46
C TRP A 116 12.96 17.23 -17.01
N LEU A 117 14.27 16.96 -16.91
CA LEU A 117 14.87 15.72 -17.41
C LEU A 117 14.25 14.45 -16.82
N PRO A 118 14.19 14.25 -15.49
CA PRO A 118 13.60 13.05 -14.92
C PRO A 118 12.10 12.95 -15.19
N PHE A 119 11.41 14.10 -15.31
CA PHE A 119 10.00 14.13 -15.70
C PHE A 119 9.81 13.63 -17.14
N THR A 120 10.55 14.16 -18.12
CA THR A 120 10.44 13.75 -19.52
C THR A 120 10.86 12.29 -19.73
N ILE A 121 11.89 11.83 -19.02
CA ILE A 121 12.34 10.43 -19.07
C ILE A 121 11.27 9.50 -18.45
N GLY A 122 10.64 9.91 -17.33
CA GLY A 122 9.56 9.14 -16.72
C GLY A 122 8.32 9.03 -17.63
N ILE A 123 7.91 10.14 -18.26
CA ILE A 123 6.78 10.18 -19.19
C ILE A 123 7.08 9.35 -20.46
N SER A 124 8.29 9.43 -21.00
CA SER A 124 8.67 8.63 -22.18
C SER A 124 8.79 7.15 -21.86
N ALA A 125 9.35 6.78 -20.71
CA ALA A 125 9.41 5.39 -20.24
C ALA A 125 8.00 4.81 -20.02
N MET A 126 7.06 5.61 -19.49
CA MET A 126 5.66 5.19 -19.35
C MET A 126 4.99 5.00 -20.70
N ALA A 127 5.21 5.91 -21.66
CA ALA A 127 4.72 5.75 -23.04
C ALA A 127 5.27 4.48 -23.69
N PHE A 128 6.56 4.19 -23.49
CA PHE A 128 7.19 2.98 -23.98
C PHE A 128 6.60 1.71 -23.34
N ALA A 129 6.38 1.70 -22.03
CA ALA A 129 5.72 0.59 -21.33
C ALA A 129 4.28 0.36 -21.84
N MET A 130 3.54 1.43 -22.12
CA MET A 130 2.22 1.35 -22.73
C MET A 130 2.29 0.71 -24.13
N LEU A 131 3.24 1.12 -24.97
CA LEU A 131 3.44 0.54 -26.30
C LEU A 131 3.83 -0.95 -26.23
N LEU A 132 4.72 -1.33 -25.30
CA LEU A 132 5.06 -2.73 -25.06
C LEU A 132 3.84 -3.55 -24.63
N THR A 133 2.94 -2.96 -23.84
CA THR A 133 1.71 -3.63 -23.39
C THR A 133 0.80 -3.96 -24.57
N LEU A 134 0.71 -3.07 -25.58
CA LEU A 134 -0.08 -3.34 -26.79
C LEU A 134 0.48 -4.51 -27.62
N SER A 135 1.77 -4.82 -27.48
CA SER A 135 2.40 -5.97 -28.12
C SER A 135 2.17 -7.30 -27.39
N ILE A 136 1.65 -7.27 -26.16
CA ILE A 136 1.35 -8.49 -25.40
C ILE A 136 0.10 -9.14 -26.05
N PRO A 137 0.16 -10.41 -26.47
CA PRO A 137 -1.00 -11.10 -27.02
C PRO A 137 -2.10 -11.25 -25.97
N GLU A 138 -3.36 -11.21 -26.39
CA GLU A 138 -4.50 -11.30 -25.49
C GLU A 138 -4.53 -12.67 -24.79
N THR A 139 -4.51 -12.66 -23.45
CA THR A 139 -4.37 -13.87 -22.64
C THR A 139 -5.70 -14.54 -22.29
N TYR A 140 -6.83 -13.90 -22.59
CA TYR A 140 -8.18 -14.40 -22.32
C TYR A 140 -8.44 -15.81 -22.89
N HIS A 141 -7.88 -16.14 -24.07
CA HIS A 141 -8.08 -17.43 -24.73
C HIS A 141 -7.31 -18.60 -24.09
N ALA A 142 -6.35 -18.34 -23.20
CA ALA A 142 -5.63 -19.41 -22.50
C ALA A 142 -6.53 -20.10 -21.46
N ARG A 143 -7.39 -19.35 -20.75
CA ARG A 143 -8.31 -19.88 -19.74
C ARG A 143 -9.34 -20.84 -20.36
N THR A 144 -9.89 -20.49 -21.53
CA THR A 144 -10.90 -21.30 -22.23
C THR A 144 -10.33 -22.64 -22.72
N ARG A 145 -9.04 -22.68 -23.08
CA ARG A 145 -8.35 -23.91 -23.51
C ARG A 145 -7.95 -24.82 -22.34
N ILE A 146 -7.63 -24.26 -21.17
CA ILE A 146 -7.29 -25.08 -19.99
C ILE A 146 -8.55 -25.76 -19.42
N THR A 147 -9.71 -25.09 -19.50
CA THR A 147 -11.00 -25.68 -19.09
C THR A 147 -11.60 -26.71 -20.07
N SER A 148 -11.03 -26.91 -21.27
CA SER A 148 -11.52 -27.91 -22.23
C SER A 148 -10.97 -29.33 -22.03
N SER A 149 -10.27 -29.61 -20.93
CA SER A 149 -9.93 -30.98 -20.54
C SER A 149 -11.07 -31.59 -19.71
N PRO A 150 -11.66 -32.74 -20.09
CA PRO A 150 -12.78 -33.34 -19.39
C PRO A 150 -12.27 -34.09 -18.15
N ARG A 151 -11.93 -33.35 -17.08
CA ARG A 151 -11.77 -33.91 -15.73
C ARG A 151 -11.73 -32.79 -14.70
N GLN A 152 -12.91 -32.32 -14.32
CA GLN A 152 -13.19 -31.82 -12.98
C GLN A 152 -14.62 -32.24 -12.66
N GLY A 153 -14.76 -33.07 -11.63
CA GLY A 153 -16.06 -33.30 -10.99
C GLY A 153 -16.63 -31.98 -10.46
N PRO A 154 -17.88 -31.97 -10.02
CA PRO A 154 -18.57 -30.74 -9.64
C PRO A 154 -17.83 -30.08 -8.47
N ILE A 155 -17.05 -29.03 -8.76
CA ILE A 155 -16.78 -27.98 -7.78
C ILE A 155 -18.00 -27.06 -7.84
N ASP A 156 -19.15 -27.59 -7.40
CA ASP A 156 -20.31 -26.81 -7.03
C ASP A 156 -20.04 -26.18 -5.67
N ALA A 157 -19.19 -25.16 -5.70
CA ALA A 157 -19.19 -24.11 -4.70
C ALA A 157 -19.09 -22.78 -5.45
N GLN A 158 -20.10 -22.50 -6.28
CA GLN A 158 -20.48 -21.15 -6.63
C GLN A 158 -20.52 -20.34 -5.32
N PRO A 159 -19.65 -19.34 -5.10
CA PRO A 159 -19.82 -18.46 -3.96
C PRO A 159 -21.16 -17.74 -4.17
N LYS A 160 -22.16 -18.07 -3.36
CA LYS A 160 -23.46 -17.40 -3.38
C LYS A 160 -23.18 -15.89 -3.37
N PRO A 161 -23.70 -15.09 -4.31
CA PRO A 161 -23.50 -13.64 -4.31
C PRO A 161 -24.23 -13.10 -3.09
N TYR A 162 -23.51 -12.99 -1.99
CA TYR A 162 -23.99 -12.33 -0.79
C TYR A 162 -24.23 -10.86 -1.15
N GLY A 163 -25.46 -10.39 -0.96
CA GLY A 163 -25.79 -8.99 -1.18
C GLY A 163 -24.92 -8.09 -0.30
N LEU A 164 -24.73 -6.83 -0.72
CA LEU A 164 -23.92 -5.82 -0.01
C LEU A 164 -24.23 -5.76 1.50
N LEU A 165 -25.51 -5.94 1.86
CA LEU A 165 -25.98 -5.95 3.26
C LEU A 165 -25.39 -7.11 4.08
N HIS A 166 -25.23 -8.29 3.48
CA HIS A 166 -24.63 -9.44 4.16
C HIS A 166 -23.14 -9.22 4.42
N HIS A 167 -22.40 -8.63 3.45
CA HIS A 167 -21.02 -8.22 3.66
C HIS A 167 -20.87 -7.13 4.72
N LEU A 168 -21.77 -6.14 4.75
CA LEU A 168 -21.76 -5.09 5.76
C LEU A 168 -22.05 -5.65 7.16
N ASN A 169 -23.01 -6.57 7.28
CA ASN A 169 -23.27 -7.26 8.55
C ASN A 169 -22.08 -8.08 9.01
N LEU A 170 -21.37 -8.74 8.09
CA LEU A 170 -20.16 -9.49 8.41
C LEU A 170 -19.03 -8.58 8.91
N ILE A 171 -18.85 -7.42 8.28
CA ILE A 171 -17.89 -6.39 8.73
C ILE A 171 -18.29 -5.83 10.10
N LEU A 172 -19.57 -5.55 10.32
CA LEU A 172 -20.08 -5.09 11.61
C LEU A 172 -19.90 -6.14 12.70
N ALA A 173 -20.08 -7.43 12.37
CA ALA A 173 -19.79 -8.54 13.29
C ALA A 173 -18.31 -8.61 13.67
N MET A 174 -17.39 -8.31 12.74
CA MET A 174 -15.94 -8.24 13.05
C MET A 174 -15.60 -7.16 14.09
N PHE A 175 -16.37 -6.07 14.18
CA PHE A 175 -16.19 -5.05 15.22
C PHE A 175 -16.64 -5.50 16.61
N LYS A 176 -17.40 -6.60 16.71
CA LYS A 176 -17.78 -7.20 18.01
C LYS A 176 -16.55 -7.79 18.71
N SER A 177 -15.56 -8.27 17.95
CA SER A 177 -14.30 -8.76 18.50
C SER A 177 -13.36 -7.61 18.87
N ARG A 178 -13.08 -7.48 20.17
CA ARG A 178 -12.16 -6.48 20.72
C ARG A 178 -10.77 -6.55 20.07
N SER A 179 -10.26 -7.75 19.80
CA SER A 179 -8.93 -7.95 19.18
C SER A 179 -8.89 -7.44 17.74
N LEU A 180 -9.92 -7.73 16.93
CA LEU A 180 -10.01 -7.24 15.55
C LEU A 180 -10.15 -5.73 15.50
N CYS A 181 -10.98 -5.14 16.36
CA CYS A 181 -11.13 -3.68 16.44
C CYS A 181 -9.79 -2.99 16.78
N LEU A 182 -9.00 -3.55 17.70
CA LEU A 182 -7.68 -3.01 18.05
C LEU A 182 -6.68 -3.16 16.90
N ILE A 183 -6.72 -4.27 16.15
CA ILE A 183 -5.90 -4.45 14.95
C ILE A 183 -6.28 -3.43 13.88
N PHE A 184 -7.57 -3.22 13.63
CA PHE A 184 -8.05 -2.24 12.65
C PHE A 184 -7.65 -0.81 13.02
N LEU A 185 -7.76 -0.45 14.31
CA LEU A 185 -7.31 0.86 14.80
C LEU A 185 -5.80 1.05 14.58
N SER A 186 -5.01 0.03 14.92
CA SER A 186 -3.56 0.05 14.71
C SER A 186 -3.22 0.23 13.22
N PHE A 187 -3.95 -0.49 12.37
CA PHE A 187 -3.77 -0.47 10.93
C PHE A 187 -4.08 0.91 10.32
N VAL A 188 -5.20 1.53 10.71
CA VAL A 188 -5.54 2.89 10.24
C VAL A 188 -4.45 3.87 10.65
N GLY A 189 -4.05 3.88 11.93
CA GLY A 189 -3.00 4.76 12.43
C GLY A 189 -1.70 4.66 11.63
N GLU A 190 -1.24 3.43 11.35
CA GLU A 190 -0.02 3.18 10.56
C GLU A 190 -0.16 3.62 9.09
N GLN A 191 -1.34 3.48 8.47
CA GLN A 191 -1.56 3.91 7.09
C GLN A 191 -1.63 5.43 6.92
N LEU A 192 -2.07 6.16 7.95
CA LEU A 192 -2.02 7.63 7.94
C LEU A 192 -0.58 8.14 7.75
N ILE A 193 0.40 7.37 8.24
CA ILE A 193 1.82 7.71 8.27
C ILE A 193 2.52 7.35 6.94
N LEU A 194 2.25 6.16 6.39
CA LEU A 194 3.08 5.55 5.35
C LEU A 194 2.71 5.98 3.92
N LYS A 195 1.44 6.32 3.66
CA LYS A 195 0.96 6.63 2.31
C LYS A 195 1.21 8.06 1.84
N ASN A 196 1.83 8.90 2.67
CA ASN A 196 2.17 10.28 2.34
C ASN A 196 3.67 10.49 2.16
N SER A 197 4.37 9.59 1.45
CA SER A 197 5.82 9.72 1.19
C SER A 197 6.21 11.06 0.54
N GLY A 198 5.33 11.62 -0.31
CA GLY A 198 5.49 12.97 -0.88
C GLY A 198 5.48 14.09 0.16
N PHE A 199 4.85 13.88 1.32
CA PHE A 199 4.87 14.83 2.43
C PHE A 199 6.26 14.92 3.05
N ALA A 200 6.93 13.78 3.29
CA ALA A 200 8.28 13.76 3.87
C ALA A 200 9.28 14.57 3.03
N MET A 201 9.20 14.43 1.71
CA MET A 201 10.02 15.21 0.77
C MET A 201 9.77 16.71 0.91
N ARG A 202 8.49 17.13 0.91
CA ARG A 202 8.09 18.54 1.03
C ARG A 202 8.48 19.13 2.38
N TYR A 203 8.25 18.38 3.44
CA TYR A 203 8.59 18.75 4.81
C TYR A 203 10.09 18.97 4.98
N VAL A 204 10.91 17.99 4.60
CA VAL A 204 12.37 18.09 4.74
C VAL A 204 12.93 19.23 3.89
N SER A 205 12.42 19.40 2.67
CA SER A 205 12.86 20.49 1.80
C SER A 205 12.47 21.87 2.31
N LYS A 206 11.25 22.06 2.79
CA LYS A 206 10.78 23.37 3.28
C LYS A 206 11.32 23.71 4.66
N ARG A 207 11.45 22.73 5.57
CA ARG A 207 11.93 22.95 6.94
C ARG A 207 13.44 23.17 7.02
N PHE A 208 14.21 22.41 6.25
CA PHE A 208 15.68 22.40 6.35
C PHE A 208 16.39 22.95 5.11
N SER A 209 15.64 23.48 4.14
CA SER A 209 16.17 23.90 2.84
C SER A 209 16.96 22.79 2.14
N TRP A 210 16.64 21.51 2.44
CA TRP A 210 17.30 20.39 1.78
C TRP A 210 16.87 20.37 0.30
N PRO A 211 17.83 20.40 -0.65
CA PRO A 211 17.52 20.21 -2.08
C PRO A 211 16.69 18.95 -2.36
N LEU A 212 15.61 19.08 -3.14
CA LEU A 212 14.75 17.94 -3.53
C LEU A 212 15.54 16.84 -4.24
N SER A 213 16.53 17.23 -5.05
CA SER A 213 17.41 16.29 -5.75
C SER A 213 18.08 15.32 -4.78
N ARG A 214 18.60 15.82 -3.66
CA ARG A 214 19.26 14.96 -2.66
C ARG A 214 18.30 14.10 -1.86
N PHE A 215 17.04 14.51 -1.70
CA PHE A 215 16.03 13.69 -1.03
C PHE A 215 15.74 12.39 -1.79
N GLY A 216 15.89 12.39 -3.12
CA GLY A 216 15.76 11.17 -3.92
C GLY A 216 16.79 10.10 -3.52
N TYR A 217 18.04 10.47 -3.25
CA TYR A 217 19.05 9.52 -2.72
C TYR A 217 18.65 8.94 -1.35
N PHE A 218 18.05 9.77 -0.49
CA PHE A 218 17.56 9.29 0.80
C PHE A 218 16.39 8.31 0.65
N MET A 219 15.50 8.54 -0.32
CA MET A 219 14.43 7.59 -0.63
C MET A 219 14.98 6.25 -1.13
N SER A 220 16.02 6.24 -1.96
CA SER A 220 16.69 5.01 -2.37
C SER A 220 17.32 4.27 -1.19
N ALA A 221 17.96 5.00 -0.27
CA ALA A 221 18.51 4.41 0.96
C ALA A 221 17.41 3.78 1.83
N ARG A 222 16.24 4.45 1.97
CA ARG A 222 15.08 3.88 2.65
C ARG A 222 14.58 2.62 1.96
N ALA A 223 14.48 2.61 0.64
CA ALA A 223 14.05 1.43 -0.13
C ALA A 223 15.01 0.25 0.10
N LEU A 224 16.32 0.49 0.05
CA LEU A 224 17.34 -0.52 0.35
C LEU A 224 17.18 -1.09 1.77
N VAL A 225 17.01 -0.22 2.77
CA VAL A 225 16.78 -0.66 4.15
C VAL A 225 15.51 -1.52 4.25
N GLY A 226 14.42 -1.12 3.59
CA GLY A 226 13.19 -1.92 3.51
C GLY A 226 13.42 -3.31 2.91
N ILE A 227 14.14 -3.39 1.79
CA ILE A 227 14.50 -4.67 1.14
C ILE A 227 15.30 -5.57 2.09
N LEU A 228 16.33 -5.01 2.74
CA LEU A 228 17.15 -5.76 3.69
C LEU A 228 16.32 -6.28 4.87
N ILE A 229 15.35 -5.50 5.36
CA ILE A 229 14.48 -5.92 6.45
C ILE A 229 13.62 -7.11 6.03
N TYR A 230 12.95 -7.02 4.89
CA TYR A 230 12.07 -8.10 4.41
C TYR A 230 12.84 -9.36 4.02
N LEU A 231 14.02 -9.23 3.38
CA LEU A 231 14.78 -10.39 2.90
C LEU A 231 15.71 -11.01 3.94
N LEU A 232 16.30 -10.21 4.83
CA LEU A 232 17.34 -10.67 5.74
C LEU A 232 16.88 -10.75 7.18
N ILE A 233 16.13 -9.76 7.66
CA ILE A 233 15.86 -9.60 9.09
C ILE A 233 14.60 -10.38 9.47
N LEU A 234 13.48 -10.15 8.77
CA LEU A 234 12.19 -10.77 9.10
C LEU A 234 12.24 -12.32 9.07
N PRO A 235 12.78 -12.98 8.04
CA PRO A 235 12.87 -14.44 8.02
C PRO A 235 13.87 -14.99 9.05
N ARG A 236 14.99 -14.31 9.31
CA ARG A 236 15.96 -14.74 10.35
C ARG A 236 15.37 -14.61 11.75
N ILE A 237 14.67 -13.53 12.04
CA ILE A 237 13.96 -13.33 13.31
C ILE A 237 12.89 -14.41 13.44
N SER A 238 12.08 -14.66 12.40
CA SER A 238 11.07 -15.72 12.42
C SER A 238 11.67 -17.10 12.72
N SER A 239 12.73 -17.51 12.01
CA SER A 239 13.42 -18.78 12.22
C SER A 239 14.09 -18.86 13.60
N PHE A 240 14.74 -17.78 14.05
CA PHE A 240 15.35 -17.72 15.37
C PHE A 240 14.32 -17.86 16.50
N LEU A 241 13.19 -17.15 16.41
CA LEU A 241 12.09 -17.28 17.37
C LEU A 241 11.47 -18.69 17.31
N GLN A 242 11.38 -19.30 16.13
CA GLN A 242 10.91 -20.68 15.97
C GLN A 242 11.82 -21.70 16.66
N HIS A 243 13.14 -21.58 16.54
CA HIS A 243 14.09 -22.53 17.12
C HIS A 243 14.38 -22.31 18.61
N ARG A 244 14.35 -21.07 19.12
CA ARG A 244 14.70 -20.76 20.52
C ARG A 244 13.51 -20.77 21.48
N MET A 245 12.30 -20.49 21.01
CA MET A 245 11.12 -20.38 21.88
C MET A 245 10.02 -21.37 21.45
N LEU A 246 9.65 -22.28 22.35
CA LEU A 246 8.50 -23.21 22.24
C LEU A 246 7.13 -22.50 22.33
N SER A 247 7.05 -21.23 21.92
CA SER A 247 5.82 -20.42 22.00
C SER A 247 4.96 -20.56 20.74
N SER A 248 3.63 -20.47 20.92
CA SER A 248 2.64 -20.43 19.83
C SER A 248 3.00 -19.40 18.75
N PRO A 249 2.80 -19.69 17.43
CA PRO A 249 3.07 -18.77 16.33
C PRO A 249 2.48 -17.37 16.53
N LEU A 250 1.25 -17.29 17.03
CA LEU A 250 0.56 -16.03 17.32
C LEU A 250 1.30 -15.16 18.34
N HIS A 251 1.96 -15.77 19.32
CA HIS A 251 2.72 -15.04 20.33
C HIS A 251 3.96 -14.35 19.73
N LYS A 252 4.62 -15.03 18.79
CA LYS A 252 5.82 -14.53 18.13
C LYS A 252 5.47 -13.36 17.22
N ASP A 253 4.40 -13.51 16.44
CA ASP A 253 3.89 -12.46 15.58
C ASP A 253 3.43 -11.24 16.39
N LEU A 254 2.71 -11.44 17.50
CA LEU A 254 2.30 -10.33 18.38
C LEU A 254 3.49 -9.60 19.03
N LEU A 255 4.50 -10.34 19.50
CA LEU A 255 5.71 -9.72 20.05
C LEU A 255 6.43 -8.89 18.99
N LEU A 256 6.54 -9.44 17.77
CA LEU A 256 7.19 -8.77 16.65
C LEU A 256 6.40 -7.53 16.20
N ALA A 257 5.07 -7.62 16.11
CA ALA A 257 4.22 -6.47 15.80
C ALA A 257 4.37 -5.35 16.84
N ARG A 258 4.41 -5.69 18.14
CA ARG A 258 4.59 -4.72 19.22
C ARG A 258 5.95 -4.02 19.16
N THR A 259 7.04 -4.77 18.94
CA THR A 259 8.38 -4.18 18.84
C THR A 259 8.49 -3.27 17.62
N MET A 260 7.96 -3.69 16.47
CA MET A 260 7.94 -2.86 15.26
C MET A 260 7.05 -1.63 15.43
N GLY A 261 5.90 -1.75 16.09
CA GLY A 261 5.02 -0.62 16.42
C GLY A 261 5.68 0.41 17.35
N ILE A 262 6.47 -0.02 18.33
CA ILE A 262 7.27 0.90 19.17
C ILE A 262 8.34 1.61 18.33
N ILE A 263 9.08 0.87 17.50
CA ILE A 263 10.11 1.44 16.61
C ILE A 263 9.49 2.49 15.68
N LEU A 264 8.28 2.22 15.16
CA LEU A 264 7.52 3.15 14.35
C LEU A 264 7.20 4.44 15.12
N ALA A 265 6.66 4.33 16.33
CA ALA A 265 6.31 5.48 17.16
C ALA A 265 7.55 6.33 17.50
N ILE A 266 8.66 5.70 17.90
CA ILE A 266 9.94 6.38 18.16
C ILE A 266 10.43 7.10 16.90
N GLY A 267 10.37 6.43 15.75
CA GLY A 267 10.76 7.01 14.46
C GLY A 267 9.98 8.27 14.12
N LEU A 268 8.68 8.33 14.45
CA LEU A 268 7.84 9.49 14.18
C LEU A 268 8.15 10.68 15.09
N PHE A 269 8.38 10.45 16.38
CA PHE A 269 8.82 11.52 17.26
C PHE A 269 10.21 12.04 16.86
N LEU A 270 11.10 11.14 16.46
CA LEU A 270 12.42 11.54 15.98
C LEU A 270 12.33 12.32 14.64
N ALA A 271 11.36 11.97 13.79
CA ALA A 271 11.04 12.71 12.55
C ALA A 271 10.48 14.12 12.78
N ALA A 272 9.95 14.40 13.97
CA ALA A 272 9.58 15.74 14.39
C ALA A 272 10.76 16.59 14.91
N GLY A 273 11.93 15.97 15.11
CA GLY A 273 13.09 16.58 15.75
C GLY A 273 13.59 17.88 15.08
N PRO A 274 14.36 18.69 15.81
CA PRO A 274 14.80 20.01 15.37
C PRO A 274 15.96 19.97 14.37
N THR A 275 16.68 18.84 14.28
CA THR A 275 17.83 18.68 13.38
C THR A 275 17.52 17.76 12.22
N LEU A 276 18.21 18.01 11.11
CA LEU A 276 18.11 17.20 9.91
C LEU A 276 18.45 15.72 10.16
N GLY A 277 19.50 15.46 10.95
CA GLY A 277 19.92 14.11 11.30
C GLY A 277 18.87 13.35 12.11
N CYS A 278 18.20 14.01 13.06
CA CYS A 278 17.05 13.44 13.77
C CYS A 278 15.95 13.09 12.76
N VAL A 279 15.60 14.01 11.85
CA VAL A 279 14.51 13.75 10.91
C VAL A 279 14.79 12.55 10.00
N LEU A 280 16.00 12.45 9.45
CA LEU A 280 16.36 11.31 8.60
C LEU A 280 16.41 9.98 9.34
N SER A 281 17.03 9.95 10.52
CA SER A 281 17.12 8.74 11.33
C SER A 281 15.73 8.29 11.76
N GLY A 282 14.86 9.23 12.15
CA GLY A 282 13.46 8.98 12.44
C GLY A 282 12.70 8.39 11.26
N LEU A 283 12.88 8.96 10.07
CA LEU A 283 12.31 8.40 8.84
C LEU A 283 12.82 6.98 8.57
N LEU A 284 14.12 6.68 8.72
CA LEU A 284 14.64 5.32 8.56
C LEU A 284 14.02 4.33 9.57
N LEU A 285 13.85 4.75 10.83
CA LEU A 285 13.14 3.96 11.84
C LEU A 285 11.67 3.72 11.46
N VAL A 286 11.01 4.73 10.87
CA VAL A 286 9.64 4.56 10.32
C VAL A 286 9.61 3.51 9.22
N THR A 287 10.62 3.44 8.34
CA THR A 287 10.71 2.35 7.35
C THR A 287 10.78 1.00 8.04
N ILE A 288 11.59 0.86 9.09
CA ILE A 288 11.71 -0.39 9.83
C ILE A 288 10.39 -0.77 10.49
N GLY A 289 9.80 0.16 11.25
CA GLY A 289 8.56 -0.03 11.97
C GLY A 289 7.34 -0.28 11.07
N SER A 290 7.38 0.17 9.81
CA SER A 290 6.30 -0.07 8.83
C SER A 290 5.99 -1.56 8.59
N SER A 291 6.95 -2.44 8.89
CA SER A 291 6.78 -3.89 8.86
C SER A 291 5.70 -4.40 9.82
N SER A 292 5.37 -3.61 10.85
CA SER A 292 4.23 -3.86 11.76
C SER A 292 2.92 -4.08 11.01
N THR A 293 2.63 -3.28 9.98
CA THR A 293 1.40 -3.42 9.17
C THR A 293 1.27 -4.80 8.56
N THR A 294 2.37 -5.37 8.07
CA THR A 294 2.39 -6.70 7.43
C THR A 294 2.18 -7.80 8.45
N ILE A 295 2.79 -7.69 9.64
CA ILE A 295 2.62 -8.65 10.72
C ILE A 295 1.18 -8.57 11.28
N CYS A 296 0.63 -7.37 11.43
CA CYS A 296 -0.77 -7.18 11.84
C CYS A 296 -1.76 -7.83 10.87
N ARG A 297 -1.49 -7.82 9.56
CA ARG A 297 -2.31 -8.55 8.56
C ARG A 297 -2.26 -10.07 8.76
N SER A 298 -1.10 -10.60 9.14
CA SER A 298 -0.94 -12.02 9.48
C SER A 298 -1.72 -12.38 10.74
N ILE A 299 -1.57 -11.57 11.79
CA ILE A 299 -2.28 -11.72 13.07
C ILE A 299 -3.80 -11.64 12.86
N ALA A 300 -4.29 -10.68 12.07
CA ALA A 300 -5.71 -10.51 11.81
C ALA A 300 -6.32 -11.78 11.20
N ALA A 301 -5.60 -12.43 10.27
CA ALA A 301 -6.07 -13.65 9.62
C ALA A 301 -6.20 -14.85 10.59
N HIS A 302 -5.51 -14.83 11.74
CA HIS A 302 -5.69 -15.86 12.77
C HIS A 302 -6.99 -15.71 13.58
N PHE A 303 -7.62 -14.54 13.56
CA PHE A 303 -8.86 -14.26 14.32
C PHE A 303 -10.12 -14.36 13.46
N VAL A 304 -10.00 -14.77 12.20
CA VAL A 304 -11.10 -14.82 11.24
C VAL A 304 -11.11 -16.19 10.59
N ASP A 305 -12.28 -16.84 10.57
CA ASP A 305 -12.45 -18.11 9.90
C ASP A 305 -12.02 -18.06 8.44
N SER A 306 -11.47 -19.17 7.95
CA SER A 306 -10.99 -19.32 6.57
C SER A 306 -12.03 -18.90 5.51
N ARG A 307 -13.33 -19.01 5.83
CA ARG A 307 -14.45 -18.58 4.96
C ARG A 307 -14.59 -17.06 4.83
N HIS A 308 -14.08 -16.30 5.80
CA HIS A 308 -14.28 -14.85 5.94
C HIS A 308 -12.99 -14.02 5.79
N VAL A 309 -11.83 -14.66 5.65
CA VAL A 309 -10.51 -14.01 5.48
C VAL A 309 -10.48 -13.04 4.29
N ALA A 310 -11.11 -13.38 3.16
CA ALA A 310 -11.17 -12.49 1.99
C ALA A 310 -11.96 -11.20 2.28
N SER A 311 -13.05 -11.29 3.04
CA SER A 311 -13.84 -10.14 3.48
C SER A 311 -13.04 -9.26 4.45
N MET A 312 -12.27 -9.87 5.37
CA MET A 312 -11.36 -9.15 6.27
C MET A 312 -10.33 -8.33 5.48
N TYR A 313 -9.67 -8.93 4.49
CA TYR A 313 -8.68 -8.22 3.69
C TYR A 313 -9.28 -7.10 2.85
N THR A 314 -10.48 -7.31 2.31
CA THR A 314 -11.23 -6.26 1.60
C THR A 314 -11.52 -5.09 2.53
N PHE A 315 -11.93 -5.38 3.78
CA PHE A 315 -12.17 -4.36 4.79
C PHE A 315 -10.88 -3.63 5.22
N LEU A 316 -9.78 -4.36 5.43
CA LEU A 316 -8.46 -3.75 5.71
C LEU A 316 -8.02 -2.80 4.59
N ASN A 317 -8.28 -3.15 3.33
CA ASN A 317 -8.00 -2.28 2.19
C ASN A 317 -8.92 -1.05 2.16
N LEU A 318 -10.18 -1.19 2.54
CA LEU A 318 -11.10 -0.06 2.69
C LEU A 318 -10.61 0.90 3.78
N LEU A 319 -10.21 0.37 4.94
CA LEU A 319 -9.64 1.15 6.04
C LEU A 319 -8.34 1.84 5.64
N ASN A 320 -7.48 1.18 4.85
CA ASN A 320 -6.26 1.77 4.31
C ASN A 320 -6.56 3.00 3.45
N THR A 321 -7.53 2.86 2.55
CA THR A 321 -7.96 3.96 1.66
C THR A 321 -8.56 5.11 2.47
N ALA A 322 -9.45 4.81 3.42
CA ALA A 322 -10.03 5.81 4.31
C ALA A 322 -8.94 6.53 5.13
N GLY A 323 -7.99 5.79 5.69
CA GLY A 323 -6.86 6.33 6.44
C GLY A 323 -6.00 7.27 5.59
N ALA A 324 -5.68 6.89 4.35
CA ALA A 324 -4.92 7.75 3.44
C ALA A 324 -5.67 9.04 3.05
N ILE A 325 -6.99 8.95 2.87
CA ILE A 325 -7.86 10.11 2.60
C ILE A 325 -7.88 11.05 3.80
N LEU A 326 -8.02 10.53 5.03
CA LEU A 326 -8.02 11.34 6.26
C LEU A 326 -6.64 11.93 6.58
N ALA A 327 -5.57 11.22 6.24
CA ALA A 327 -4.20 11.66 6.50
C ALA A 327 -3.83 12.94 5.74
N SER A 328 -4.30 13.06 4.50
CA SER A 328 -3.95 14.17 3.62
C SER A 328 -4.36 15.55 4.19
N PRO A 329 -5.63 15.80 4.59
CA PRO A 329 -6.03 17.05 5.21
C PRO A 329 -5.41 17.22 6.61
N LEU A 330 -5.26 16.15 7.38
CA LEU A 330 -4.64 16.21 8.71
C LEU A 330 -3.17 16.67 8.65
N LEU A 331 -2.39 16.11 7.72
CA LEU A 331 -1.01 16.50 7.49
C LEU A 331 -0.91 17.92 6.91
N ALA A 332 -1.80 18.27 5.99
CA ALA A 332 -1.83 19.62 5.43
C ALA A 332 -2.16 20.67 6.50
N SER A 333 -3.17 20.43 7.35
CA SER A 333 -3.59 21.36 8.40
C SER A 333 -2.50 21.53 9.47
N THR A 334 -1.94 20.42 9.96
CA THR A 334 -0.84 20.44 10.94
C THR A 334 0.43 21.05 10.37
N PHE A 335 0.69 20.88 9.06
CA PHE A 335 1.83 21.49 8.40
C PHE A 335 1.66 23.01 8.27
N VAL A 336 0.49 23.48 7.84
CA VAL A 336 0.19 24.92 7.81
C VAL A 336 0.27 25.53 9.22
N LEU A 337 -0.26 24.84 10.23
CA LEU A 337 -0.20 25.29 11.62
C LEU A 337 1.25 25.34 12.14
N GLY A 338 2.04 24.30 11.91
CA GLY A 338 3.45 24.26 12.29
C GLY A 338 4.28 25.33 11.58
N MET A 339 3.99 25.61 10.31
CA MET A 339 4.62 26.70 9.56
C MET A 339 4.25 28.09 10.10
N ARG A 340 3.01 28.28 10.58
CA ARG A 340 2.58 29.55 11.20
C ARG A 340 3.25 29.80 12.55
N TRP A 341 3.44 28.76 13.36
CA TRP A 341 4.08 28.87 14.67
C TRP A 341 5.60 29.01 14.59
N GLY A 342 6.22 28.49 13.51
CA GLY A 342 7.65 28.64 13.27
C GLY A 342 8.53 27.87 14.27
N GLY A 343 9.85 27.93 14.07
CA GLY A 343 10.82 27.25 14.92
C GLY A 343 10.62 25.73 15.00
N ASP A 344 10.67 25.19 16.22
CA ASP A 344 10.55 23.74 16.46
C ASP A 344 9.14 23.19 16.19
N TRP A 345 8.12 24.05 16.20
CA TRP A 345 6.74 23.68 15.88
C TRP A 345 6.53 23.29 14.42
N GLN A 346 7.50 23.53 13.55
CA GLN A 346 7.45 23.01 12.19
C GLN A 346 7.36 21.48 12.15
N GLY A 347 7.82 20.78 13.20
CA GLY A 347 7.69 19.32 13.36
C GLY A 347 6.31 18.79 13.76
N LEU A 348 5.32 19.68 13.96
CA LEU A 348 3.97 19.34 14.43
C LEU A 348 3.28 18.20 13.65
N PRO A 349 3.38 18.10 12.31
CA PRO A 349 2.78 16.99 11.55
C PRO A 349 3.28 15.63 12.02
N TYR A 350 4.60 15.51 12.25
CA TYR A 350 5.22 14.28 12.72
C TYR A 350 4.98 14.03 14.21
N LEU A 351 4.79 15.07 15.02
CA LEU A 351 4.33 14.92 16.41
C LEU A 351 2.91 14.34 16.46
N CYS A 352 2.00 14.87 15.65
CA CYS A 352 0.63 14.37 15.55
C CYS A 352 0.61 12.91 15.08
N LEU A 353 1.40 12.59 14.04
CA LEU A 353 1.59 11.21 13.61
C LEU A 353 2.23 10.33 14.69
N GLY A 354 3.18 10.86 15.48
CA GLY A 354 3.80 10.15 16.59
C GLY A 354 2.79 9.77 17.67
N VAL A 355 1.87 10.68 18.01
CA VAL A 355 0.75 10.39 18.94
C VAL A 355 -0.20 9.34 18.37
N LEU A 356 -0.52 9.40 17.08
CA LEU A 356 -1.32 8.35 16.43
C LEU A 356 -0.58 7.00 16.41
N GLY A 357 0.73 7.03 16.18
CA GLY A 357 1.61 5.88 16.23
C GLY A 357 1.71 5.25 17.62
N THR A 358 1.72 6.06 18.69
CA THR A 358 1.67 5.52 20.06
C THR A 358 0.32 4.93 20.39
N ILE A 359 -0.79 5.55 19.96
CA ILE A 359 -2.14 4.97 20.11
C ILE A 359 -2.21 3.61 19.39
N SER A 360 -1.67 3.53 18.18
CA SER A 360 -1.56 2.27 17.43
C SER A 360 -0.73 1.23 18.18
N ALA A 361 0.46 1.59 18.65
CA ALA A 361 1.31 0.68 19.43
C ALA A 361 0.60 0.20 20.71
N ILE A 362 -0.05 1.10 21.46
CA ILE A 362 -0.82 0.76 22.67
C ILE A 362 -1.96 -0.20 22.31
N ALA A 363 -2.66 0.00 21.20
CA ALA A 363 -3.71 -0.90 20.75
C ALA A 363 -3.18 -2.33 20.54
N LEU A 364 -1.98 -2.49 19.95
CA LEU A 364 -1.31 -3.80 19.82
C LEU A 364 -0.93 -4.43 21.17
N PHE A 365 -0.59 -3.62 22.17
CA PHE A 365 -0.35 -4.10 23.53
C PHE A 365 -1.64 -4.58 24.23
N LEU A 366 -2.76 -3.93 23.95
CA LEU A 366 -4.07 -4.26 24.52
C LEU A 366 -4.71 -5.51 23.91
N ILE A 367 -4.20 -6.00 22.76
CA ILE A 367 -4.62 -7.29 22.21
C ILE A 367 -4.26 -8.39 23.22
N ARG A 368 -5.29 -8.93 23.89
CA ARG A 368 -5.14 -10.08 24.77
C ARG A 368 -4.78 -11.30 23.93
N ARG A 369 -3.90 -12.14 24.49
CA ARG A 369 -3.61 -13.47 23.96
C ARG A 369 -4.90 -14.27 24.04
N GLY A 370 -5.71 -14.23 22.98
CA GLY A 370 -6.76 -15.23 22.81
C GLY A 370 -6.04 -16.56 22.70
N THR A 371 -6.22 -17.44 23.68
CA THR A 371 -6.23 -18.87 23.43
C THR A 371 -7.16 -19.06 22.23
N GLY A 372 -6.61 -19.53 21.11
CA GLY A 372 -7.43 -19.92 19.98
C GLY A 372 -8.28 -21.09 20.42
N GLU A 373 -9.50 -20.79 20.83
CA GLU A 373 -10.67 -21.66 21.02
C GLU A 373 -11.78 -20.76 21.61
N VAL A 374 -13.03 -21.05 21.25
CA VAL A 374 -14.27 -20.30 21.53
C VAL A 374 -14.66 -19.27 20.46
N GLU A 375 -15.21 -19.79 19.36
CA GLU A 375 -16.54 -19.38 18.88
C GLU A 375 -17.29 -20.60 18.28
N GLU A 376 -17.26 -21.74 18.98
CA GLU A 376 -18.00 -22.97 18.63
C GLU A 376 -18.98 -23.40 19.74
N MET A 377 -19.39 -22.49 20.64
CA MET A 377 -20.43 -22.77 21.64
C MET A 377 -21.35 -21.58 21.81
N GLU A 378 -22.19 -21.29 20.81
CA GLU A 378 -23.45 -20.58 21.05
C GLU A 378 -24.56 -20.87 20.02
N ASP A 379 -24.36 -21.79 19.06
CA ASP A 379 -25.39 -22.15 18.05
C ASP A 379 -25.98 -23.56 18.24
N ASP A 380 -25.60 -24.28 19.31
CA ASP A 380 -26.17 -25.60 19.67
C ASP A 380 -27.08 -25.55 20.90
N ARG A 381 -27.49 -24.34 21.33
CA ARG A 381 -28.50 -24.16 22.38
C ARG A 381 -29.40 -22.95 22.11
N GLU A 382 -30.16 -23.00 21.03
CA GLU A 382 -31.55 -22.49 21.01
C GLU A 382 -32.45 -23.42 20.18
#